data_AF-A0A0C3G0I7-F1
#
_entry.id   AF-A0A0C3G0I7-F1
#
_cell.length_a   1.000
_cell.length_b   1.000
_cell.length_c   1.000
_cell.angle_alpha   90.00
_cell.angle_beta   90.00
_cell.angle_gamma   90.00
#
_symmetry.space_group_name_H-M   'P 1'
#
loop_
_entity.id
_entity.type
_entity.pdbx_description
1 polymer ?
#
loop_
_entity_poly.entity_id
_entity_poly.type
_entity_poly.pdbx_seq_one_letter_code
_entity_poly.pdbx_strand_id
1 'polypeptide(L)' 'YKSQGRGLTHAIADLSSCGSKQSIYVMLSRVKSLEGLGVLKWFPSNILEQ' A
#
# COMPACT_ATOMS: atom_id res chain seq x y z
N TYR A 1 3.07 -3.81 11.08
CA TYR A 1 3.87 -4.61 12.03
C TYR A 1 4.17 -6.04 11.53
N LYS A 2 3.29 -6.75 10.81
CA LYS A 2 3.52 -8.19 10.43
C LYS A 2 4.20 -8.49 9.07
N SER A 3 4.61 -7.51 8.27
CA SER A 3 5.20 -7.76 6.93
C SER A 3 6.44 -6.94 6.60
N GLN A 4 7.13 -6.37 7.61
CA GLN A 4 8.42 -5.73 7.36
C GLN A 4 9.49 -6.79 6.99
N GLY A 5 10.25 -6.54 5.91
CA GLY A 5 11.43 -7.32 5.54
C GLY A 5 11.23 -8.42 4.48
N ARG A 6 10.02 -8.60 3.92
CA ARG A 6 9.78 -9.56 2.82
C ARG A 6 9.18 -8.86 1.61
N GLY A 7 9.85 -8.95 0.46
CA GLY A 7 9.25 -8.59 -0.82
C GLY A 7 8.18 -9.62 -1.16
N LEU A 8 6.93 -9.19 -1.18
CA LEU A 8 5.78 -10.01 -1.53
C LEU A 8 5.68 -10.07 -3.06
N THR A 9 5.52 -11.28 -3.61
CA THR A 9 5.19 -11.45 -5.02
C THR A 9 3.76 -11.01 -5.30
N HIS A 10 2.86 -11.19 -4.33
CA HIS A 10 1.48 -10.72 -4.41
C HIS A 10 1.04 -10.11 -3.08
N ALA A 11 0.26 -9.03 -3.11
CA ALA A 11 -0.38 -8.45 -1.93
C ALA A 11 -1.74 -7.84 -2.26
N ILE A 12 -2.65 -7.91 -1.29
CA ILE A 12 -3.91 -7.18 -1.31
C ILE A 12 -3.82 -6.06 -0.27
N ALA A 13 -4.04 -4.81 -0.69
CA ALA A 13 -3.89 -3.64 0.15
C ALA A 13 -5.20 -2.83 0.25
N ASP A 14 -5.57 -2.44 1.46
CA ASP A 14 -6.56 -1.39 1.72
C ASP A 14 -5.82 -0.06 1.94
N LEU A 15 -5.82 0.80 0.94
CA LEU A 15 -5.13 2.10 0.98
C LEU A 15 -5.98 3.18 1.67
N SER A 16 -7.30 2.98 1.82
CA SER A 16 -8.19 3.92 2.50
C SER A 16 -7.96 3.97 4.01
N SER A 17 -7.50 2.85 4.58
CA SER A 17 -7.17 2.73 6.00
C SER A 17 -5.79 3.31 6.37
N CYS A 18 -4.99 3.69 5.38
CA CYS A 18 -3.65 4.24 5.61
C CYS A 18 -3.76 5.72 6.02
N GLY A 19 -3.39 6.04 7.26
CA GLY A 19 -3.50 7.40 7.80
C GLY A 19 -2.45 8.41 7.30
N SER A 20 -1.53 8.02 6.42
CA SER A 20 -0.51 8.92 5.87
C SER A 20 0.07 8.43 4.54
N LYS A 21 0.62 9.37 3.74
CA LYS A 21 1.38 9.07 2.51
C LYS A 21 2.50 8.04 2.76
N GLN A 22 3.21 8.18 3.88
CA GLN A 22 4.31 7.28 4.22
C GLN A 22 3.82 5.85 4.50
N SER A 23 2.65 5.69 5.11
CA SER A 23 2.05 4.37 5.34
C SER A 23 1.67 3.69 4.03
N ILE A 24 1.09 4.44 3.08
CA ILE A 24 0.80 3.98 1.71
C ILE A 24 2.09 3.53 1.02
N TYR A 25 3.12 4.38 1.05
CA TYR A 25 4.42 4.06 0.44
C TYR A 25 5.04 2.78 1.03
N VAL A 26 5.05 2.62 2.35
CA VAL A 26 5.56 1.42 3.02
C VAL A 26 4.73 0.17 2.67
N MET A 27 3.44 0.32 2.41
CA MET A 27 2.57 -0.79 2.02
C MET A 27 2.84 -1.22 0.57
N LEU A 28 2.90 -0.26 -0.35
CA LEU A 28 3.10 -0.50 -1.78
C LEU A 28 4.52 -0.95 -2.11
N SER A 29 5.53 -0.41 -1.44
CA SER A 29 6.95 -0.78 -1.62
C SER A 29 7.28 -2.25 -1.28
N ARG A 30 6.33 -2.98 -0.67
CA ARG A 30 6.51 -4.41 -0.41
C ARG A 30 6.20 -5.30 -1.60
N VAL A 31 5.50 -4.80 -2.62
CA VAL A 31 5.14 -5.56 -3.81
C VAL A 31 6.13 -5.25 -4.93
N LYS A 32 6.55 -6.27 -5.67
CA LYS A 32 7.59 -6.14 -6.72
C LYS A 32 7.05 -5.72 -8.08
N SER A 33 5.76 -5.90 -8.35
CA SER A 33 5.10 -5.52 -9.60
C SER A 33 3.67 -5.05 -9.36
N LEU A 34 3.13 -4.25 -10.28
CA LEU A 34 1.73 -3.80 -10.22
C LEU A 34 0.74 -4.95 -10.45
N GLU A 35 1.11 -5.94 -11.27
CA GLU A 35 0.30 -7.15 -11.50
C GLU A 35 0.11 -7.97 -10.21
N GLY A 36 1.11 -7.96 -9.32
CA GLY A 36 1.03 -8.60 -8.01
C GLY A 36 0.21 -7.83 -6.98
N LEU A 37 -0.31 -6.64 -7.31
CA LEU A 37 -1.03 -5.77 -6.37
C LEU A 37 -2.54 -5.77 -6.62
N GLY A 38 -3.29 -6.28 -5.66
CA GLY A 38 -4.74 -6.04 -5.56
C GLY A 38 -5.03 -4.86 -4.64
N VAL A 39 -5.81 -3.89 -5.10
CA VAL A 39 -6.28 -2.78 -4.24
C VAL A 39 -7.75 -2.98 -3.89
N LEU A 40 -8.03 -3.16 -2.59
CA LEU A 40 -9.40 -3.33 -2.07
C LEU A 40 -10.16 -2.01 -2.03
N LYS A 41 -9.52 -0.96 -1.50
CA LYS A 41 -10.06 0.39 -1.43
C LYS A 41 -8.95 1.38 -1.74
N TRP A 42 -9.27 2.33 -2.61
CA TRP A 42 -8.35 3.38 -3.01
C TRP A 42 -8.15 4.40 -1.86
N PHE A 43 -7.02 5.10 -1.85
CA PHE A 43 -6.78 6.16 -0.88
C PHE A 43 -7.62 7.41 -1.22
N PRO A 44 -8.12 8.16 -0.23
CA PRO A 44 -8.86 9.39 -0.48
C PRO A 44 -7.93 10.50 -1.02
N SER A 45 -8.45 11.34 -1.92
CA SER A 45 -7.67 12.34 -2.67
C SER A 45 -6.95 13.36 -1.78
N ASN A 46 -7.54 13.69 -0.64
CA ASN A 46 -6.97 14.60 0.36
C ASN A 46 -5.63 14.12 0.94
N ILE A 47 -5.32 12.82 0.86
CA ILE A 47 -4.03 12.29 1.32
C ILE A 47 -2.90 12.67 0.37
N LEU A 48 -3.15 12.91 -0.93
CA LEU A 48 -2.10 13.28 -1.88
C LEU A 48 -1.75 14.78 -1.87
N GLU A 49 -2.66 15.62 -1.40
CA GLU A 49 -2.51 17.08 -1.46
C GLU A 49 -1.85 17.72 -0.22
N GLN A 50 -1.52 16.92 0.82
CA GLN A 50 -0.80 17.36 2.03
C GLN A 50 0.70 17.13 1.97
#